data_AF-A0AAW2CNK4-F1
#
_entry.id   AF-A0AAW2CNK4-F1
#
_cell.length_a   1.000
_cell.length_b   1.000
_cell.length_c   1.000
_cell.angle_alpha   90.00
_cell.angle_beta   90.00
_cell.angle_gamma   90.00
#
_symmetry.space_group_name_H-M   'P 1'
#
loop_
_entity.id
_entity.type
_entity.pdbx_description
1 polymer ?
#
loop_
_entity_poly.entity_id
_entity_poly.type
_entity_poly.pdbx_seq_one_letter_code
_entity_poly.pdbx_strand_id
1 'polypeptide(L)'
;MTASMKTHKKQLLGHELANLNIKDLQNLENTLEMSLKGIRMKKEQIYTEEIKEVNRKGHLVHQQNTELHNELDLFRKENEELKKKVYGEKDVNEANTTTNALDTVRNGYGFQAPIHLQLSTTQAQNNEAQAKAMKLGYLFNLMTYYKLLHEY
;
A
#
# COMPACT_ATOMS: atom_id res chain seq x y z
N MET A 1 -23.60 47.14 6.06
CA MET A 1 -22.41 46.29 5.78
C MET A 1 -22.77 44.83 5.49
N THR A 2 -23.61 44.17 6.30
CA THR A 2 -24.00 42.76 6.11
C THR A 2 -24.85 42.48 4.86
N ALA A 3 -25.76 43.38 4.48
CA ALA A 3 -26.56 43.23 3.25
C ALA A 3 -25.69 43.31 1.98
N SER A 4 -24.80 44.30 1.90
CA SER A 4 -23.87 44.47 0.77
C SER A 4 -22.93 43.27 0.59
N MET A 5 -22.43 42.68 1.69
CA MET A 5 -21.60 41.47 1.62
C MET A 5 -22.38 40.24 1.13
N LYS A 6 -23.64 40.08 1.56
CA LYS A 6 -24.52 38.99 1.09
C LYS A 6 -24.80 39.13 -0.41
N THR A 7 -25.10 40.34 -0.89
CA THR A 7 -25.33 40.62 -2.31
C THR A 7 -24.08 40.35 -3.13
N HIS A 8 -22.90 40.78 -2.66
CA HIS A 8 -21.64 40.52 -3.36
C HIS A 8 -21.33 39.02 -3.48
N LYS A 9 -21.56 38.23 -2.42
CA LYS A 9 -21.42 36.76 -2.49
C LYS A 9 -22.37 36.13 -3.50
N LYS A 10 -23.61 36.61 -3.59
CA LYS A 10 -24.58 36.15 -4.59
C LYS A 10 -24.12 36.46 -6.01
N GLN A 11 -23.56 37.65 -6.24
CA GLN A 11 -22.99 38.05 -7.54
C GLN A 11 -21.81 37.16 -7.93
N LEU A 12 -20.91 36.83 -7.01
CA LEU A 12 -19.83 35.86 -7.25
C LEU A 12 -20.35 34.45 -7.63
N LEU A 13 -21.58 34.12 -7.25
CA LEU A 13 -22.25 32.87 -7.64
C LEU A 13 -23.09 33.01 -8.92
N GLY A 14 -23.10 34.18 -9.56
CA GLY A 14 -23.87 34.46 -10.78
C GLY A 14 -25.32 34.90 -10.55
N HIS A 15 -25.69 35.24 -9.30
CA HIS A 15 -27.04 35.71 -8.97
C HIS A 15 -27.12 37.25 -8.88
N GLU A 16 -28.31 37.81 -9.08
CA GLU A 16 -28.59 39.26 -8.92
C GLU A 16 -27.69 40.18 -9.77
N LEU A 17 -27.35 39.74 -10.99
CA LEU A 17 -26.45 40.43 -11.92
C LEU A 17 -27.11 41.57 -12.71
N ALA A 18 -28.44 41.58 -12.81
CA ALA A 18 -29.20 42.54 -13.63
C ALA A 18 -28.99 44.02 -13.23
N ASN A 19 -28.50 44.26 -12.01
CA ASN A 19 -28.25 45.60 -11.47
C ASN A 19 -26.80 46.06 -11.67
N LEU A 20 -25.94 45.24 -12.28
CA LEU A 20 -24.54 45.57 -12.55
C LEU A 20 -24.40 46.21 -13.94
N ASN A 21 -23.54 47.22 -14.03
CA ASN A 21 -23.15 47.75 -15.33
C ASN A 21 -22.09 46.84 -16.00
N ILE A 22 -21.80 47.11 -17.28
CA ILE A 22 -20.85 46.31 -18.07
C ILE A 22 -19.45 46.26 -17.43
N LYS A 23 -18.98 47.37 -16.86
CA LYS A 23 -17.65 47.45 -16.22
C LYS A 23 -17.61 46.59 -14.95
N ASP A 24 -18.67 46.61 -14.15
CA ASP A 24 -18.77 45.81 -12.94
C ASP A 24 -18.90 44.31 -13.25
N LEU A 25 -19.62 43.94 -14.32
CA LEU A 25 -19.67 42.58 -14.82
C LEU A 25 -18.30 42.09 -15.30
N GLN A 26 -17.57 42.92 -16.05
CA GLN A 26 -16.22 42.59 -16.52
C GLN A 26 -15.23 42.42 -15.35
N ASN A 27 -15.33 43.28 -14.33
CA ASN A 27 -14.52 43.15 -13.12
C ASN A 27 -14.84 41.86 -12.34
N LEU A 28 -16.13 41.50 -12.27
CA LEU A 28 -16.58 40.26 -11.63
C LEU A 28 -16.05 39.03 -12.37
N GLU A 29 -16.13 39.02 -13.70
CA GLU A 29 -15.58 37.97 -14.55
C GLU A 29 -14.07 37.81 -14.34
N ASN A 30 -13.30 38.91 -14.42
CA ASN A 30 -11.86 38.89 -14.18
C ASN A 30 -11.51 38.37 -12.78
N THR A 31 -12.28 38.76 -11.76
CA THR A 31 -12.08 38.30 -10.38
C THR A 31 -12.31 36.80 -10.25
N LEU A 32 -13.38 36.28 -10.86
CA LEU A 32 -13.69 34.86 -10.85
C LEU A 32 -12.66 34.05 -11.65
N GLU A 33 -12.24 34.54 -12.81
CA GLU A 33 -11.23 33.90 -13.65
C GLU A 33 -9.89 33.78 -12.91
N MET A 34 -9.38 34.90 -12.36
CA MET A 34 -8.13 34.92 -11.60
C MET A 34 -8.19 34.01 -10.38
N SER A 35 -9.30 34.07 -9.61
CA SER A 35 -9.48 33.24 -8.42
C SER A 35 -9.56 31.76 -8.77
N LEU A 36 -10.31 31.39 -9.81
CA LEU A 36 -10.46 30.01 -10.25
C LEU A 36 -9.12 29.44 -10.75
N LYS A 37 -8.36 30.23 -11.52
CA LYS A 37 -7.02 29.86 -11.96
C LYS A 37 -6.09 29.62 -10.76
N GLY A 38 -6.12 30.51 -9.77
CA GLY A 38 -5.36 30.37 -8.53
C GLY A 38 -5.74 29.11 -7.74
N ILE A 39 -7.03 28.83 -7.59
CA ILE A 39 -7.54 27.62 -6.92
C ILE A 39 -7.08 26.36 -7.67
N ARG A 40 -7.20 26.34 -9.00
CA ARG A 40 -6.75 25.19 -9.82
C ARG A 40 -5.26 24.95 -9.67
N MET A 41 -4.45 26.00 -9.77
CA MET A 41 -3.00 25.91 -9.59
C MET A 41 -2.62 25.38 -8.20
N LYS A 42 -3.27 25.87 -7.15
CA LYS A 42 -3.02 25.40 -5.78
C LYS A 42 -3.43 23.94 -5.59
N LYS A 43 -4.57 23.52 -6.14
CA LYS A 43 -5.01 22.12 -6.11
C LYS A 43 -4.02 21.22 -6.84
N GLU A 44 -3.58 21.62 -8.03
CA GLU A 44 -2.61 20.87 -8.83
C GLU A 44 -1.28 20.71 -8.08
N GLN A 45 -0.79 21.78 -7.46
CA GLN A 45 0.42 21.73 -6.65
C GLN A 45 0.27 20.76 -5.48
N ILE A 46 -0.83 20.85 -4.72
CA ILE A 46 -1.08 19.95 -3.58
C ILE A 46 -1.10 18.49 -4.03
N TYR A 47 -1.89 18.16 -5.05
CA TYR A 47 -1.99 16.79 -5.54
C TYR A 47 -0.66 16.26 -6.09
N THR A 48 0.08 17.10 -6.81
CA THR A 48 1.40 16.73 -7.32
C THR A 48 2.36 16.39 -6.18
N GLU A 49 2.40 17.20 -5.13
CA GLU A 49 3.28 16.95 -3.98
C GLU A 49 2.81 15.73 -3.18
N GLU A 50 1.51 15.52 -3.00
CA GLU A 50 0.95 14.33 -2.34
C GLU A 50 1.30 13.04 -3.09
N ILE A 51 1.15 13.04 -4.42
CA ILE A 51 1.54 11.89 -5.27
C ILE A 51 3.04 11.60 -5.13
N LYS A 52 3.89 12.63 -5.16
CA LYS A 52 5.34 12.47 -4.98
C LYS A 52 5.68 11.89 -3.61
N GLU A 53 5.04 12.40 -2.55
CA GLU A 53 5.27 11.93 -1.18
C GLU A 53 4.87 10.47 -1.01
N VAL A 54 3.69 10.09 -1.50
CA VAL A 54 3.20 8.70 -1.47
C VAL A 54 4.14 7.78 -2.25
N ASN A 55 4.56 8.16 -3.44
CA ASN A 55 5.49 7.36 -4.24
C ASN A 55 6.85 7.19 -3.54
N ARG A 56 7.37 8.26 -2.91
CA ARG A 56 8.62 8.19 -2.13
C ARG A 56 8.49 7.22 -0.95
N LYS A 57 7.40 7.31 -0.18
CA LYS A 57 7.13 6.40 0.95
C LYS A 57 6.98 4.96 0.47
N GLY A 58 6.25 4.74 -0.63
CA GLY A 58 6.08 3.43 -1.24
C GLY A 58 7.42 2.81 -1.66
N HIS A 59 8.29 3.59 -2.30
CA HIS A 59 9.64 3.14 -2.66
C HIS A 59 10.47 2.76 -1.43
N LEU A 60 10.46 3.58 -0.38
CA LEU A 60 11.20 3.31 0.86
C LEU A 60 10.75 2.00 1.51
N VAL A 61 9.43 1.80 1.67
CA VAL A 61 8.88 0.58 2.26
C VAL A 61 9.21 -0.64 1.40
N HIS A 62 9.14 -0.51 0.08
CA HIS A 62 9.50 -1.60 -0.83
C HIS A 62 10.97 -1.99 -0.70
N GLN A 63 11.86 -1.00 -0.61
CA GLN A 63 13.29 -1.23 -0.40
C GLN A 63 13.54 -1.95 0.94
N GLN A 64 12.98 -1.44 2.04
CA GLN A 64 13.12 -2.06 3.36
C GLN A 64 12.59 -3.50 3.38
N ASN A 65 11.44 -3.76 2.75
CA ASN A 65 10.91 -5.11 2.65
C ASN A 65 11.85 -6.05 1.89
N THR A 66 12.45 -5.56 0.81
CA THR A 66 13.40 -6.34 0.00
C THR A 66 14.65 -6.68 0.81
N GLU A 67 15.19 -5.72 1.56
CA GLU A 67 16.33 -5.93 2.47
C GLU A 67 16.00 -6.99 3.54
N LEU A 68 14.85 -6.86 4.21
CA LEU A 68 14.40 -7.84 5.21
C LEU A 68 14.20 -9.25 4.64
N HIS A 69 13.68 -9.38 3.42
CA HIS A 69 13.53 -10.70 2.78
C HIS A 69 14.90 -11.33 2.49
N ASN A 70 15.87 -10.54 2.05
CA ASN A 70 17.23 -11.01 1.82
C ASN A 70 17.90 -11.47 3.13
N GLU A 71 17.73 -10.71 4.21
CA GLU A 71 18.23 -11.10 5.54
C GLU A 71 17.60 -12.40 6.05
N LEU A 72 16.28 -12.54 5.90
CA LEU A 72 15.57 -13.76 6.26
C LEU A 72 16.06 -14.97 5.46
N ASP A 73 16.33 -14.78 4.17
CA ASP A 73 16.90 -15.83 3.31
C ASP A 73 18.29 -16.25 3.75
N LEU A 74 19.15 -15.31 4.18
CA LEU A 74 20.46 -15.60 4.75
C LEU A 74 20.33 -16.37 6.06
N PHE A 75 19.49 -15.89 6.98
CA PHE A 75 19.25 -16.55 8.27
C PHE A 75 18.71 -17.97 8.08
N ARG A 76 17.80 -18.19 7.13
CA ARG A 76 17.30 -19.52 6.80
C ARG A 76 18.43 -20.44 6.33
N LYS A 77 19.32 -19.97 5.45
CA LYS A 77 20.46 -20.76 4.97
C LYS A 77 21.40 -21.13 6.12
N GLU A 78 21.77 -20.16 6.94
CA GLU A 78 22.64 -20.38 8.11
C GLU A 78 22.01 -21.37 9.10
N ASN A 79 20.71 -21.25 9.37
CA ASN A 79 20.00 -22.15 10.27
C ASN A 79 19.97 -23.59 9.74
N GLU A 80 19.79 -23.79 8.43
CA GLU A 80 19.88 -25.12 7.82
C GLU A 80 21.31 -25.70 7.92
N GLU A 81 22.35 -24.89 7.74
CA GLU A 81 23.74 -25.32 7.96
C GLU A 81 24.02 -25.69 9.42
N LEU A 82 23.53 -24.90 10.38
CA LEU A 82 23.67 -25.18 11.80
C LEU A 82 22.93 -26.45 12.19
N LYS A 83 21.68 -26.65 11.73
CA LYS A 83 20.95 -27.91 11.94
C LYS A 83 21.73 -29.09 11.40
N LYS A 84 22.32 -28.98 10.21
CA LYS A 84 23.16 -30.04 9.63
C LYS A 84 24.38 -30.34 10.50
N LYS A 85 25.03 -29.33 11.10
CA LYS A 85 26.16 -29.54 12.02
C LYS A 85 25.75 -30.18 13.35
N VAL A 86 24.61 -29.78 13.92
CA VAL A 86 24.11 -30.31 15.21
C VAL A 86 23.61 -31.76 15.09
N TYR A 87 22.97 -32.11 13.97
CA TYR A 87 22.37 -33.44 13.77
C TYR A 87 23.17 -34.34 12.82
N GLY A 88 24.23 -33.85 12.17
CA GLY A 88 25.04 -34.59 11.19
C GLY A 88 26.14 -35.48 11.79
N GLU A 89 26.33 -35.47 13.11
CA GLU A 89 27.36 -36.26 13.81
C GLU A 89 26.74 -37.45 14.55
N LYS A 90 25.89 -38.23 13.87
CA LYS A 90 25.30 -39.47 14.38
C LYS A 90 25.39 -40.66 13.43
N ASP A 91 26.36 -40.67 12.52
CA ASP A 91 26.65 -41.86 11.71
C ASP A 91 28.17 -42.09 11.61
N VAL A 92 28.75 -42.55 12.73
CA VAL A 92 29.93 -43.42 12.70
C VAL A 92 29.71 -44.53 13.73
N ASN A 93 29.69 -45.77 13.25
CA ASN A 93 29.32 -47.03 13.93
C ASN A 93 27.81 -47.21 13.98
N GLU A 94 27.20 -48.18 13.29
CA GLU A 94 27.46 -49.59 13.50
C GLU A 94 26.85 -50.39 12.34
N ALA A 95 27.65 -51.27 11.75
CA ALA A 95 27.19 -52.21 10.75
C ALA A 95 26.22 -53.21 11.40
N ASN A 96 25.16 -53.55 10.66
CA ASN A 96 24.28 -54.69 10.88
C ASN A 96 23.31 -54.54 12.06
N THR A 97 22.00 -54.46 11.81
CA THR A 97 21.05 -55.54 12.09
C THR A 97 19.65 -55.12 11.63
N THR A 98 19.02 -56.10 10.99
CA THR A 98 17.68 -56.21 10.45
C THR A 98 16.54 -55.62 11.31
N THR A 99 15.44 -55.33 10.60
CA THR A 99 14.04 -55.30 11.07
C THR A 99 13.68 -54.24 12.10
N ASN A 100 12.88 -53.25 11.69
CA ASN A 100 11.45 -53.23 11.98
C ASN A 100 10.87 -51.86 11.58
N ALA A 101 9.87 -51.91 10.71
CA ALA A 101 8.96 -50.81 10.51
C ALA A 101 8.26 -50.51 11.84
N LEU A 102 8.38 -49.28 12.36
CA LEU A 102 7.25 -48.54 12.91
C LEU A 102 7.63 -47.08 13.20
N ASP A 103 6.89 -46.18 12.56
CA ASP A 103 6.45 -44.87 13.05
C ASP A 103 7.47 -43.88 13.63
N THR A 104 7.79 -42.86 12.82
CA THR A 104 7.60 -41.47 13.28
C THR A 104 7.27 -40.57 12.08
N VAL A 105 5.98 -40.33 11.90
CA VAL A 105 5.35 -39.11 11.37
C VAL A 105 6.02 -38.45 10.15
N ARG A 106 5.53 -38.87 8.99
CA ARG A 106 5.59 -38.17 7.71
C ARG A 106 4.96 -36.77 7.84
N ASN A 107 5.73 -35.74 8.19
CA ASN A 107 5.39 -34.33 7.94
C ASN A 107 6.33 -33.74 6.89
N GLY A 108 6.30 -34.31 5.69
CA GLY A 108 7.07 -33.83 4.54
C GLY A 108 6.23 -32.88 3.70
N TYR A 109 6.00 -31.65 4.16
CA TYR A 109 5.66 -30.57 3.24
C TYR A 109 6.91 -30.29 2.39
N GLY A 110 6.92 -30.87 1.20
CA GLY A 110 7.92 -30.59 0.18
C GLY A 110 7.79 -29.14 -0.28
N PHE A 111 8.48 -28.21 0.37
CA PHE A 111 8.73 -26.88 -0.15
C PHE A 111 10.03 -26.87 -0.95
N GLN A 112 10.05 -27.67 -2.02
CA GLN A 112 11.04 -27.50 -3.09
C GLN A 112 10.29 -27.11 -4.36
N ALA A 113 9.99 -25.83 -4.47
CA ALA A 113 9.77 -25.18 -5.75
C ALA A 113 10.64 -23.92 -5.76
N PRO A 114 11.60 -23.78 -6.71
CA PRO A 114 12.26 -22.51 -6.95
C PRO A 114 11.20 -21.52 -7.41
N ILE A 115 10.91 -20.48 -6.63
CA ILE A 115 10.02 -19.41 -7.07
C ILE A 115 10.84 -18.54 -8.04
N HIS A 116 10.86 -18.92 -9.31
CA HIS A 116 11.28 -18.02 -10.37
C HIS A 116 10.19 -16.95 -10.57
N LEU A 117 10.38 -15.75 -10.01
CA LEU A 117 9.59 -14.58 -10.40
C LEU A 117 10.09 -14.07 -11.76
N GLN A 118 9.49 -14.57 -12.85
CA GLN A 118 9.54 -13.86 -14.13
C GLN A 118 8.57 -12.68 -14.08
N LEU A 119 9.05 -11.48 -14.41
CA LEU A 119 8.18 -10.32 -14.65
C LEU A 119 7.40 -10.54 -15.95
N SER A 120 6.16 -11.01 -15.85
CA SER A 120 5.20 -10.98 -16.96
C SER A 120 4.32 -9.72 -16.89
N THR A 121 4.66 -8.76 -17.75
CA THR A 121 3.76 -7.82 -18.45
C THR A 121 2.46 -7.38 -17.74
N THR A 122 2.54 -6.19 -17.17
CA THR A 122 1.61 -5.12 -16.69
C THR A 122 0.07 -5.26 -16.72
N GLN A 123 -0.56 -6.29 -17.31
CA GLN A 123 -2.03 -6.32 -17.47
C GLN A 123 -2.75 -7.27 -16.49
N ALA A 124 -2.10 -8.34 -16.01
CA ALA A 124 -2.67 -9.22 -14.97
C ALA A 124 -2.54 -8.62 -13.55
N GLN A 125 -1.55 -7.76 -13.32
CA GLN A 125 -1.24 -7.20 -12.00
C GLN A 125 -2.31 -6.23 -11.48
N ASN A 126 -3.06 -5.54 -12.35
CA ASN A 126 -4.12 -4.62 -11.90
C ASN A 126 -5.29 -5.36 -11.26
N ASN A 127 -5.73 -6.48 -11.85
CA ASN A 127 -6.83 -7.27 -11.31
C ASN A 127 -6.42 -7.98 -10.01
N GLU A 128 -5.18 -8.46 -9.95
CA GLU A 128 -4.65 -9.13 -8.76
C GLU A 128 -4.33 -8.12 -7.64
N ALA A 129 -3.85 -6.93 -7.95
CA ALA A 129 -3.65 -5.84 -6.99
C ALA A 129 -4.99 -5.34 -6.43
N GLN A 130 -6.03 -5.24 -7.26
CA GLN A 130 -7.38 -4.91 -6.82
C GLN A 130 -7.96 -5.99 -5.89
N ALA A 131 -7.77 -7.27 -6.22
CA ALA A 131 -8.18 -8.39 -5.36
C ALA A 131 -7.37 -8.45 -4.05
N LYS A 132 -6.06 -8.20 -4.10
CA LYS A 132 -5.18 -8.13 -2.91
C LYS A 132 -5.52 -6.93 -2.02
N ALA A 133 -5.79 -5.77 -2.61
CA ALA A 133 -6.25 -4.58 -1.89
C ALA A 133 -7.60 -4.82 -1.21
N MET A 134 -8.53 -5.49 -1.90
CA MET A 134 -9.83 -5.85 -1.33
C MET A 134 -9.65 -6.82 -0.15
N LYS A 135 -8.79 -7.83 -0.29
CA LYS A 135 -8.48 -8.81 0.77
C LYS A 135 -7.79 -8.17 1.97
N LEU A 136 -6.89 -7.21 1.74
CA LEU A 136 -6.22 -6.45 2.80
C LEU A 136 -7.21 -5.54 3.54
N GLY A 137 -8.16 -4.93 2.82
CA GLY A 137 -9.26 -4.15 3.40
C GLY A 137 -10.15 -4.97 4.32
N TYR A 138 -10.49 -6.20 3.94
CA TYR A 138 -11.25 -7.12 4.80
C TYR A 138 -10.49 -7.52 6.06
N LEU A 139 -9.18 -7.81 5.95
CA LEU A 139 -8.32 -8.11 7.11
C LEU A 139 -8.21 -6.92 8.06
N PHE A 140 -8.06 -5.70 7.53
CA PHE A 140 -8.00 -4.50 8.34
C PHE A 140 -9.31 -4.26 9.12
N ASN A 141 -10.45 -4.45 8.47
CA ASN A 141 -11.77 -4.30 9.09
C ASN A 141 -12.01 -5.36 10.18
N LEU A 142 -11.60 -6.60 9.92
CA LEU A 142 -11.68 -7.69 10.89
C LEU A 142 -10.79 -7.43 12.12
N MET A 143 -9.56 -6.94 11.93
CA MET A 143 -8.68 -6.57 13.04
C MET A 143 -9.20 -5.38 13.85
N THR A 144 -9.85 -4.41 13.20
CA THR A 144 -10.50 -3.29 13.93
C THR A 144 -11.71 -3.75 14.73
N TYR A 145 -12.51 -4.68 14.19
CA TYR A 145 -13.64 -5.28 14.90
C TYR A 145 -13.20 -6.07 16.15
N TYR A 146 -12.17 -6.92 16.03
CA TYR A 146 -11.63 -7.66 17.18
C TYR A 146 -11.03 -6.75 18.25
N LYS A 147 -10.44 -5.61 17.84
CA LYS A 147 -9.90 -4.63 18.78
C LYS A 147 -11.01 -3.94 19.58
N LEU A 148 -12.12 -3.57 18.94
CA LEU A 148 -13.27 -2.94 19.61
C LEU A 148 -14.01 -3.90 20.56
N LEU A 149 -14.06 -5.19 20.23
CA LEU A 149 -14.68 -6.23 21.07
C LEU A 149 -13.89 -6.57 22.33
N HIS A 150 -12.57 -6.36 22.32
CA HIS A 150 -11.68 -6.61 23.46
C HIS A 150 -11.40 -5.36 24.30
N GLU A 151 -12.05 -4.23 23.99
CA GLU A 151 -11.95 -2.96 24.74
C GLU A 151 -13.11 -2.75 25.76
N TYR A 152 -13.86 -3.81 26.09
CA TYR A 152 -14.86 -3.84 27.19
C TYR A 152 -14.52 -4.90 28.24
#